data_AF-A0A7X0H787-F1
#
_entry.id   AF-A0A7X0H787-F1
#
_cell.length_a   1.000
_cell.length_b   1.000
_cell.length_c   1.000
_cell.angle_alpha   90.00
_cell.angle_beta   90.00
_cell.angle_gamma   90.00
#
_symmetry.space_group_name_H-M   'P 1'
#
loop_
_entity.id
_entity.type
_entity.pdbx_description
1 polymer ?
#
loop_
_entity_poly.entity_id
_entity_poly.type
_entity_poly.pdbx_seq_one_letter_code
_entity_poly.pdbx_strand_id
1 'polypeptide(L)'
;MIQNHDPDYEPLHPERLTWSVLLGRWVTFAKSALALPSDDAGRRLRDAVPDIITLQAVWFSLENLDELDADERALGLDKAQVLIEKHTAALEQAWAEEPMPKELLELIHDAKTALQEQRGQEG
;
A
#
# COMPACT_ATOMS: atom_id res chain seq x y z
N MET A 1 39.51 36.46 15.56
CA MET A 1 39.06 35.21 14.91
C MET A 1 37.97 34.61 15.79
N ILE A 2 36.72 34.70 15.37
CA ILE A 2 35.60 33.99 15.98
C ILE A 2 35.27 32.87 15.00
N GLN A 3 35.51 31.63 15.38
CA GLN A 3 35.07 30.46 14.60
C GLN A 3 33.56 30.32 14.83
N ASN A 4 32.77 30.54 13.79
CA ASN A 4 31.36 30.17 13.79
C ASN A 4 31.28 28.65 13.75
N HIS A 5 30.76 28.06 14.82
CA HIS A 5 30.38 26.66 14.85
C HIS A 5 28.94 26.59 14.31
N ASP A 6 28.78 26.19 13.06
CA ASP A 6 27.46 25.81 12.53
C ASP A 6 27.03 24.53 13.26
N PRO A 7 25.86 24.50 13.93
CA PRO A 7 25.34 23.25 14.46
C PRO A 7 25.02 22.32 13.29
N ASP A 8 25.55 21.10 13.33
CA ASP A 8 25.18 19.98 12.46
C ASP A 8 23.66 19.73 12.57
N TYR A 9 22.88 20.43 11.76
CA TYR A 9 21.51 20.04 11.47
C TYR A 9 21.58 18.87 10.50
N GLU A 10 21.36 17.66 11.02
CA GLU A 10 21.10 16.49 10.17
C GLU A 10 19.99 16.88 9.19
N PRO A 11 20.24 16.87 7.87
CA PRO A 11 19.27 17.36 6.91
C PRO A 11 17.98 16.56 7.05
N LEU A 12 16.87 17.27 7.23
CA LEU A 12 15.55 16.66 7.26
C LEU A 12 15.30 16.00 5.89
N HIS A 13 15.55 14.70 5.83
CA HIS A 13 15.29 13.85 4.68
C HIS A 13 13.79 13.93 4.32
N PRO A 14 13.41 14.66 3.25
CA PRO A 14 12.00 14.87 2.91
C PRO A 14 11.28 13.54 2.64
N GLU A 15 12.01 12.55 2.11
CA GLU A 15 11.57 11.17 1.97
C GLU A 15 11.14 10.54 3.31
N ARG A 16 11.94 10.68 4.38
CA ARG A 16 11.62 10.10 5.70
C ARG A 16 10.39 10.76 6.34
N LEU A 17 10.21 12.06 6.12
CA LEU A 17 9.03 12.80 6.56
C LEU A 17 7.77 12.34 5.81
N THR A 18 7.90 12.10 4.50
CA THR A 18 6.80 11.62 3.66
C THR A 18 6.34 10.22 4.08
N TRP A 19 7.28 9.30 4.30
CA TRP A 19 7.00 7.96 4.81
C TRP A 19 6.38 7.97 6.21
N SER A 20 6.84 8.85 7.11
CA SER A 20 6.28 8.98 8.46
C SER A 20 4.84 9.48 8.45
N VAL A 21 4.50 10.39 7.54
CA VAL A 21 3.12 10.88 7.35
C VAL A 21 2.22 9.81 6.74
N LEU A 22 2.71 9.07 5.74
CA LEU A 22 1.97 7.97 5.13
C LEU A 22 1.70 6.86 6.16
N LEU A 23 2.71 6.47 6.93
CA LEU A 23 2.59 5.50 8.02
C LEU A 23 1.66 6.02 9.14
N GLY A 24 1.71 7.30 9.46
CA GLY A 24 0.78 7.95 10.39
C GLY A 24 -0.68 7.85 9.92
N ARG A 25 -0.94 8.03 8.62
CA ARG A 25 -2.26 7.80 8.02
C ARG A 25 -2.67 6.33 8.10
N TRP A 26 -1.77 5.39 7.83
CA TRP A 26 -2.02 3.95 7.96
C TRP A 26 -2.34 3.53 9.39
N VAL A 27 -1.58 4.02 10.37
CA VAL A 27 -1.85 3.78 11.80
C VAL A 27 -3.18 4.38 12.21
N THR A 28 -3.54 5.55 11.69
CA THR A 28 -4.84 6.18 11.94
C THR A 28 -5.98 5.37 11.34
N PHE A 29 -5.82 4.88 10.11
CA PHE A 29 -6.77 3.99 9.44
C PHE A 29 -6.96 2.68 10.22
N ALA A 30 -5.88 1.98 10.57
CA ALA A 30 -5.94 0.77 11.38
C ALA A 30 -6.61 0.99 12.75
N LYS A 31 -6.31 2.11 13.43
CA LYS A 31 -6.97 2.50 14.69
C LYS A 31 -8.47 2.77 14.50
N SER A 32 -8.85 3.42 13.41
CA SER A 32 -10.27 3.67 13.10
C SER A 32 -11.04 2.38 12.81
N ALA A 33 -10.43 1.41 12.13
CA ALA A 33 -11.02 0.09 11.91
C ALA A 33 -11.24 -0.67 13.23
N LEU A 34 -10.26 -0.61 14.15
CA LEU A 34 -10.39 -1.20 15.50
C LEU A 34 -11.49 -0.53 16.35
N ALA A 35 -11.78 0.75 16.10
CA ALA A 35 -12.81 1.51 16.82
C ALA A 35 -14.24 1.30 16.28
N LEU A 36 -14.41 0.54 15.18
CA LEU A 36 -15.73 0.27 14.63
C LEU A 36 -16.60 -0.53 15.60
N PRO A 37 -17.94 -0.37 15.55
CA PRO A 37 -18.85 -1.23 16.30
C PRO A 37 -18.59 -2.72 16.06
N SER A 38 -19.03 -3.58 16.99
CA SER A 38 -18.91 -5.04 16.84
C SER A 38 -19.98 -5.66 15.94
N ASP A 39 -20.67 -4.84 15.15
CA ASP A 39 -21.63 -5.29 14.14
C ASP A 39 -20.93 -5.98 12.97
N ASP A 40 -21.71 -6.68 12.15
CA ASP A 40 -21.18 -7.53 11.08
C ASP A 40 -20.40 -6.71 10.03
N ALA A 41 -20.84 -5.47 9.76
CA ALA A 41 -20.12 -4.55 8.88
C ALA A 41 -18.76 -4.11 9.47
N GLY A 42 -18.71 -3.73 10.76
CA GLY A 42 -17.47 -3.35 11.42
C GLY A 42 -16.48 -4.51 11.55
N ARG A 43 -16.98 -5.73 11.77
CA ARG A 43 -16.15 -6.93 11.83
C ARG A 43 -15.55 -7.28 10.47
N ARG A 44 -16.37 -7.26 9.40
CA ARG A 44 -15.91 -7.44 8.02
C ARG A 44 -14.79 -6.48 7.66
N LEU A 45 -14.98 -5.18 7.95
CA LEU A 45 -13.97 -4.18 7.62
C LEU A 45 -12.68 -4.40 8.43
N ARG A 46 -12.76 -4.75 9.72
CA ARG A 46 -11.59 -5.10 10.53
C ARG A 46 -10.82 -6.30 9.98
N ASP A 47 -11.53 -7.35 9.61
CA ASP A 47 -10.94 -8.59 9.12
C ASP A 47 -10.28 -8.38 7.74
N ALA A 48 -10.79 -7.44 6.94
CA ALA A 48 -10.24 -7.05 5.65
C ALA A 48 -9.04 -6.09 5.70
N VAL A 49 -8.73 -5.46 6.85
CA VAL A 49 -7.63 -4.50 6.98
C VAL A 49 -6.28 -5.05 6.49
N PRO A 50 -5.86 -6.28 6.81
CA PRO A 50 -4.60 -6.83 6.32
C PRO A 50 -4.54 -6.92 4.79
N ASP A 51 -5.63 -7.29 4.15
CA ASP A 51 -5.72 -7.39 2.69
C ASP A 51 -5.65 -6.02 2.03
N ILE A 52 -6.34 -5.03 2.60
CA ILE A 52 -6.29 -3.62 2.17
C ILE A 52 -4.85 -3.08 2.25
N ILE A 53 -4.19 -3.25 3.40
CA ILE A 53 -2.81 -2.79 3.61
C ILE A 53 -1.86 -3.47 2.61
N THR A 54 -2.04 -4.77 2.37
CA THR A 54 -1.16 -5.50 1.46
C THR A 54 -1.34 -5.02 0.02
N LEU A 55 -2.58 -4.81 -0.45
CA LEU A 55 -2.82 -4.25 -1.79
C LEU A 55 -2.19 -2.87 -1.96
N GLN A 56 -2.33 -1.99 -0.95
CA GLN A 56 -1.67 -0.69 -0.97
C GLN A 56 -0.15 -0.80 -0.99
N ALA A 57 0.43 -1.66 -0.15
CA ALA A 57 1.88 -1.85 -0.13
C ALA A 57 2.42 -2.36 -1.48
N VAL A 58 1.71 -3.30 -2.12
CA VAL A 58 2.07 -3.80 -3.44
C VAL A 58 1.95 -2.69 -4.48
N TRP A 59 0.85 -1.94 -4.49
CA TRP A 59 0.66 -0.81 -5.41
C TRP A 59 1.77 0.22 -5.29
N PHE A 60 2.11 0.68 -4.07
CA PHE A 60 3.24 1.58 -3.86
C PHE A 60 4.58 0.97 -4.28
N SER A 61 4.79 -0.33 -4.07
CA SER A 61 6.03 -1.00 -4.48
C SER A 61 6.17 -1.05 -6.01
N LEU A 62 5.05 -1.22 -6.73
CA LEU A 62 5.03 -1.21 -8.21
C LEU A 62 5.46 0.15 -8.79
N GLU A 63 5.18 1.26 -8.10
CA GLU A 63 5.60 2.61 -8.51
C GLU A 63 7.11 2.84 -8.37
N ASN A 64 7.80 2.03 -7.55
CA ASN A 64 9.24 2.17 -7.26
C ASN A 64 10.03 0.96 -7.78
N LEU A 65 9.44 0.14 -8.67
CA LEU A 65 10.15 -1.00 -9.26
C LEU A 65 11.36 -0.58 -10.08
N ASP A 66 11.41 0.68 -10.52
CA ASP A 66 12.51 1.19 -11.30
C ASP A 66 13.84 1.28 -10.51
N GLU A 67 13.77 1.23 -9.19
CA GLU A 67 14.93 1.18 -8.30
C GLU A 67 15.61 -0.20 -8.26
N LEU A 68 14.95 -1.26 -8.76
CA LEU A 68 15.47 -2.63 -8.74
C LEU A 68 16.22 -3.01 -10.03
N ASP A 69 17.14 -3.96 -9.91
CA ASP A 69 17.80 -4.61 -11.03
C ASP A 69 16.80 -5.44 -11.87
N ALA A 70 17.06 -5.60 -13.16
CA ALA A 70 16.11 -6.23 -14.11
C ALA A 70 15.64 -7.64 -13.69
N ASP A 71 16.54 -8.47 -13.17
CA ASP A 71 16.20 -9.82 -12.70
C ASP A 71 15.31 -9.78 -11.43
N GLU A 72 15.52 -8.79 -10.57
CA GLU A 72 14.71 -8.58 -9.36
C GLU A 72 13.34 -7.98 -9.68
N ARG A 73 13.25 -7.13 -10.72
CA ARG A 73 11.99 -6.59 -11.23
C ARG A 73 11.06 -7.69 -11.74
N ALA A 74 11.56 -8.58 -12.59
CA ALA A 74 10.75 -9.67 -13.14
C ALA A 74 10.17 -10.56 -12.03
N LEU A 75 11.00 -10.95 -11.06
CA LEU A 75 10.54 -11.70 -9.88
C LEU A 75 9.58 -10.88 -9.00
N GLY A 76 9.81 -9.58 -8.87
CA GLY A 76 8.94 -8.64 -8.16
C GLY A 76 7.55 -8.56 -8.78
N LEU A 77 7.46 -8.48 -10.10
CA LEU A 77 6.20 -8.44 -10.86
C LEU A 77 5.40 -9.73 -10.72
N ASP A 78 6.06 -10.89 -10.76
CA ASP A 78 5.39 -12.18 -10.53
C ASP A 78 4.84 -12.29 -9.10
N LYS A 79 5.60 -11.85 -8.10
CA LYS A 79 5.13 -11.79 -6.71
C LYS A 79 3.97 -10.81 -6.54
N ALA A 80 4.06 -9.64 -7.15
CA ALA A 80 3.00 -8.64 -7.12
C ALA A 80 1.70 -9.17 -7.71
N GLN A 81 1.77 -9.89 -8.84
CA GLN A 81 0.61 -10.55 -9.43
C GLN A 81 -0.07 -11.50 -8.43
N VAL A 82 0.68 -12.43 -7.84
CA VAL A 82 0.15 -13.41 -6.87
C VAL A 82 -0.49 -12.72 -5.67
N LEU A 83 0.15 -11.68 -5.14
CA LEU A 83 -0.36 -10.93 -3.99
C LEU A 83 -1.66 -10.18 -4.36
N ILE A 84 -1.69 -9.48 -5.50
CA ILE A 84 -2.88 -8.76 -5.96
C ILE A 84 -4.05 -9.73 -6.15
N GLU A 85 -3.84 -10.85 -6.82
CA GLU A 85 -4.89 -11.86 -7.04
C GLU A 85 -5.41 -12.42 -5.71
N LYS A 86 -4.50 -12.83 -4.82
CA LYS A 86 -4.86 -13.40 -3.51
C LYS A 86 -5.69 -12.43 -2.67
N HIS A 87 -5.22 -11.19 -2.53
CA HIS A 87 -5.86 -10.20 -1.65
C HIS A 87 -7.13 -9.61 -2.28
N THR A 88 -7.21 -9.53 -3.61
CA THR A 88 -8.47 -9.25 -4.31
C THR A 88 -9.52 -10.31 -4.00
N ALA A 89 -9.19 -11.59 -4.15
CA ALA A 89 -10.13 -12.68 -3.89
C ALA A 89 -10.61 -12.71 -2.42
N ALA A 90 -9.72 -12.40 -1.47
CA ALA A 90 -10.09 -12.27 -0.06
C ALA A 90 -11.11 -11.14 0.18
N LEU A 91 -10.93 -9.98 -0.44
CA LEU A 91 -11.88 -8.88 -0.37
C LEU A 91 -13.20 -9.21 -1.07
N GLU A 92 -13.17 -9.81 -2.26
CA GLU A 92 -14.37 -10.26 -2.96
C GLU A 92 -15.17 -11.25 -2.11
N GLN A 93 -14.49 -12.18 -1.42
CA GLN A 93 -15.13 -13.12 -0.51
C GLN A 93 -15.74 -12.43 0.72
N ALA A 94 -15.05 -11.44 1.30
CA ALA A 94 -15.55 -10.70 2.45
C ALA A 94 -16.82 -9.88 2.14
N TRP A 95 -16.99 -9.45 0.88
CA TRP A 95 -18.16 -8.74 0.36
C TRP A 95 -19.00 -9.58 -0.62
N ALA A 96 -19.00 -10.90 -0.51
CA ALA A 96 -19.76 -11.76 -1.43
C ALA A 96 -21.29 -11.52 -1.35
N GLU A 97 -21.80 -11.15 -0.17
CA GLU A 97 -23.23 -10.95 0.11
C GLU A 97 -23.64 -9.48 0.22
N GLU A 98 -22.68 -8.55 0.12
CA GLU A 98 -22.88 -7.12 0.36
C GLU A 98 -22.11 -6.30 -0.67
N PRO A 99 -22.59 -5.11 -1.08
CA PRO A 99 -21.84 -4.29 -2.03
C PRO A 99 -20.48 -3.89 -1.45
N MET A 100 -19.41 -4.15 -2.20
CA MET A 100 -18.07 -3.70 -1.84
C MET A 100 -17.99 -2.16 -1.90
N PRO A 101 -17.37 -1.50 -0.90
CA PRO A 101 -17.11 -0.07 -0.93
C PRO A 101 -16.34 0.35 -2.18
N LYS A 102 -16.70 1.52 -2.74
CA LYS A 102 -16.11 2.05 -3.96
C LYS A 102 -14.60 2.22 -3.84
N GLU A 103 -14.14 2.66 -2.67
CA GLU A 103 -12.73 2.90 -2.36
C GLU A 103 -11.89 1.61 -2.43
N LEU A 104 -12.48 0.45 -2.10
CA LEU A 104 -11.81 -0.85 -2.22
C LEU A 104 -11.75 -1.31 -3.67
N LEU A 105 -12.83 -1.09 -4.43
CA LEU A 105 -12.85 -1.36 -5.86
C LEU A 105 -11.81 -0.51 -6.61
N GLU A 106 -11.68 0.77 -6.24
CA GLU A 106 -10.66 1.68 -6.77
C GLU A 106 -9.25 1.18 -6.43
N LEU A 107 -8.98 0.81 -5.16
CA LEU A 107 -7.68 0.25 -4.77
C LEU A 107 -7.30 -1.01 -5.56
N ILE A 108 -8.25 -1.94 -5.74
CA ILE A 108 -8.03 -3.15 -6.53
C ILE A 108 -7.73 -2.80 -7.99
N HIS A 109 -8.48 -1.83 -8.55
CA HIS A 109 -8.27 -1.36 -9.91
C HIS A 109 -6.88 -0.74 -10.09
N ASP A 110 -6.50 0.19 -9.20
CA ASP A 110 -5.22 0.91 -9.27
C ASP A 110 -4.04 -0.06 -9.17
N ALA A 111 -4.07 -1.02 -8.23
CA ALA A 111 -3.03 -2.03 -8.09
C ALA A 111 -2.91 -2.91 -9.35
N LYS A 112 -4.03 -3.31 -9.96
CA LYS A 112 -4.04 -4.10 -11.20
C LYS A 112 -3.52 -3.30 -12.38
N THR A 113 -3.93 -2.03 -12.52
CA THR A 113 -3.49 -1.14 -13.60
C THR A 113 -1.99 -0.90 -13.50
N ALA A 114 -1.46 -0.57 -12.32
CA ALA A 114 -0.02 -0.38 -12.11
C ALA A 114 0.79 -1.63 -12.50
N LEU A 115 0.31 -2.84 -12.17
CA LEU A 115 0.97 -4.09 -12.57
C LEU A 115 1.00 -4.26 -14.10
N GLN A 116 -0.10 -3.96 -14.78
CA GLN A 116 -0.17 -4.06 -16.24
C GLN A 116 0.74 -3.03 -16.93
N GLU A 117 0.80 -1.80 -16.40
CA GLU A 117 1.69 -0.77 -16.91
C GLU A 117 3.15 -1.17 -16.80
N GLN A 118 3.57 -1.71 -15.65
CA GLN A 118 4.95 -2.17 -15.45
C GLN A 118 5.29 -3.35 -16.37
N ARG A 119 4.38 -4.30 -16.58
CA ARG A 119 4.58 -5.40 -17.54
C ARG A 119 4.63 -4.94 -18.99
N GLY A 120 3.87 -3.89 -19.34
CA GLY A 120 3.87 -3.32 -20.68
C GLY A 120 5.15 -2.55 -21.03
N GLN A 121 5.93 -2.13 -20.03
CA GLN A 121 7.21 -1.45 -20.21
C GLN A 121 8.38 -2.42 -20.45
N GLU A 122 8.20 -3.72 -20.24
CA GLU A 122 9.23 -4.76 -20.44
C GLU A 122 9.27 -5.33 -21.88
N GLY A 123 8.47 -4.81 -22.82
CA GLY A 123 8.41 -5.22 -24.23
C GLY A 123 8.98 -4.20 -25.20
#